data_AF-A0A8T9CAE9-F1
#
_entry.id   AF-A0A8T9CAE9-F1
#
_cell.length_a   1.000
_cell.length_b   1.000
_cell.length_c   1.000
_cell.angle_alpha   90.00
_cell.angle_beta   90.00
_cell.angle_gamma   90.00
#
_symmetry.space_group_name_H-M   'P 1'
#
loop_
_entity.id
_entity.type
_entity.pdbx_description
1 polymer ?
#
loop_
_entity_poly.entity_id
_entity_poly.type
_entity_poly.pdbx_seq_one_letter_code
_entity_poly.pdbx_strand_id
1 'polypeptide(L)'
;LQDITNASFPNTHASRYRNVYVLMLKWADEDPNLPVSYEVSKLQDIFVNVYWFETEVWDIPNEDYHDRVNQKILGFKRMRSDSQDDLKIVYYGGHGKLTRNRSLAWTKYDLPHLISEDPKRPTVKWGDIQGVLEEARSDVLLFLDCCHSGTLNTNEGKGITELISSCDFRPISNGVGPFSFTTALMIELLDMAKYLHFSVLDLYRNIYSRTQGRMPEDGRERHPAPVNRLLTNDRTFRQTIQLSVRPQPNPIRISHPVHPIPLTKKDSIKHDSVKPHLALAVRLDDSFTKGHLPTEQFAEWLRLSPGLISYSLHRSEDGYFPES
;
A
#
# COMPACT_ATOMS: atom_id res chain seq x y z
N LEU A 1 13.41 -17.10 21.42
CA LEU A 1 11.94 -17.31 21.53
C LEU A 1 11.24 -16.07 22.05
N GLN A 2 11.70 -15.45 23.14
CA GLN A 2 11.15 -14.17 23.62
C GLN A 2 11.34 -13.00 22.64
N ASP A 3 12.46 -12.98 21.92
CA ASP A 3 12.69 -12.02 20.81
C ASP A 3 11.79 -12.27 19.59
N ILE A 4 11.35 -13.52 19.40
CA ILE A 4 10.48 -13.95 18.29
C ILE A 4 9.03 -13.50 18.57
N THR A 5 8.59 -13.60 19.82
CA THR A 5 7.27 -13.11 20.25
C THR A 5 7.17 -11.58 20.21
N ASN A 6 8.23 -10.84 20.56
CA ASN A 6 8.25 -9.38 20.50
C ASN A 6 8.35 -8.84 19.06
N ALA A 7 8.98 -9.58 18.15
CA ALA A 7 9.05 -9.23 16.73
C ALA A 7 7.76 -9.57 15.95
N SER A 8 6.99 -10.55 16.40
CA SER A 8 5.69 -10.91 15.81
C SER A 8 4.52 -10.12 16.41
N PHE A 9 4.61 -9.70 17.67
CA PHE A 9 3.64 -8.84 18.34
C PHE A 9 4.38 -7.96 19.34
N PRO A 10 4.84 -6.75 18.96
CA PRO A 10 5.27 -5.78 19.94
C PRO A 10 4.04 -5.48 20.80
N ASN A 11 4.05 -6.00 22.03
CA ASN A 11 2.98 -5.81 23.01
C ASN A 11 3.08 -4.38 23.56
N THR A 12 2.90 -3.42 22.67
CA THR A 12 2.86 -2.00 22.95
C THR A 12 1.62 -1.48 22.25
N HIS A 13 0.72 -0.86 23.01
CA HIS A 13 -0.43 -0.10 22.52
C HIS A 13 -0.04 1.10 21.61
N ALA A 14 1.13 1.08 20.98
CA ALA A 14 1.78 2.17 20.27
C ALA A 14 2.11 1.77 18.83
N SER A 15 2.06 2.75 17.93
CA SER A 15 2.47 2.61 16.53
C SER A 15 3.90 2.05 16.40
N ARG A 16 4.13 1.18 15.40
CA ARG A 16 5.48 0.71 15.01
C ARG A 16 6.41 1.87 14.67
N TYR A 17 5.87 2.94 14.11
CA TYR A 17 6.64 4.08 13.65
C TYR A 17 6.53 5.24 14.62
N ARG A 18 7.69 5.79 15.00
CA ARG A 18 7.76 7.01 15.78
C ARG A 18 7.26 8.20 14.99
N ASN A 19 7.58 8.27 13.70
CA ASN A 19 7.11 9.34 12.82
C ASN A 19 6.64 8.76 11.47
N VAL A 20 5.61 9.39 10.91
CA VAL A 20 5.10 9.08 9.58
C VAL A 20 5.04 10.36 8.77
N TYR A 21 5.71 10.36 7.62
CA TYR A 21 5.78 11.48 6.71
C TYR A 21 5.17 11.08 5.37
N VAL A 22 4.37 11.93 4.77
CA VAL A 22 3.71 11.68 3.49
C VAL A 22 4.11 12.76 2.51
N LEU A 23 4.64 12.35 1.35
CA LEU A 23 4.86 13.22 0.20
C LEU A 23 3.90 12.82 -0.90
N MET A 24 3.01 13.73 -1.29
CA MET A 24 2.03 13.52 -2.35
C MET A 24 2.43 14.35 -3.57
N LEU A 25 2.69 13.66 -4.68
CA LEU A 25 3.14 14.27 -5.93
C LEU A 25 2.00 14.30 -6.95
N LYS A 26 1.83 15.45 -7.60
CA LYS A 26 1.02 15.63 -8.80
C LYS A 26 1.70 16.65 -9.71
N TRP A 27 1.32 16.73 -10.98
CA TRP A 27 1.81 17.81 -11.85
C TRP A 27 1.22 19.17 -11.44
N ALA A 28 2.04 20.22 -11.48
CA ALA A 28 1.62 21.60 -11.19
C ALA A 28 0.53 22.06 -12.16
N ASP A 29 0.75 21.74 -13.43
CA ASP A 29 -0.21 21.93 -14.51
C ASP A 29 -0.74 20.52 -14.85
N GLU A 30 -1.92 20.19 -14.34
CA GLU A 30 -2.52 18.86 -14.52
C GLU A 30 -3.15 18.72 -15.91
N ASP A 31 -3.36 17.48 -16.35
CA ASP A 31 -4.18 17.24 -17.53
C ASP A 31 -5.62 17.67 -17.23
N PRO A 32 -6.23 18.58 -18.00
CA PRO A 32 -7.62 18.98 -17.80
C PRO A 32 -8.61 17.81 -17.85
N ASN A 33 -8.25 16.71 -18.52
CA ASN A 33 -9.05 15.48 -18.59
C ASN A 33 -8.81 14.52 -17.42
N LEU A 34 -7.80 14.80 -16.57
CA LEU A 34 -7.48 14.04 -15.37
C LEU A 34 -7.17 15.01 -14.20
N PRO A 35 -8.20 15.63 -13.60
CA PRO A 35 -8.03 16.64 -12.55
C PRO A 35 -7.71 16.01 -11.19
N VAL A 36 -6.52 15.43 -11.06
CA VAL A 36 -6.06 14.66 -9.89
C VAL A 36 -6.06 15.48 -8.60
N SER A 37 -5.95 16.81 -8.69
CA SER A 37 -5.97 17.71 -7.54
C SER A 37 -7.17 17.52 -6.62
N TYR A 38 -8.35 17.19 -7.15
CA TYR A 38 -9.55 16.94 -6.35
C TYR A 38 -9.42 15.73 -5.42
N GLU A 39 -8.79 14.67 -5.90
CA GLU A 39 -8.59 13.45 -5.11
C GLU A 39 -7.39 13.59 -4.19
N VAL A 40 -6.32 14.24 -4.64
CA VAL A 40 -5.14 14.56 -3.82
C VAL A 40 -5.53 15.38 -2.59
N SER A 41 -6.37 16.40 -2.75
CA SER A 41 -6.82 17.22 -1.61
C SER A 41 -7.59 16.39 -0.57
N LYS A 42 -8.50 15.51 -1.01
CA LYS A 42 -9.28 14.68 -0.09
C LYS A 42 -8.43 13.62 0.60
N LEU A 43 -7.48 13.03 -0.13
CA LEU A 43 -6.55 12.06 0.44
C LEU A 43 -5.59 12.74 1.43
N GLN A 44 -5.14 13.97 1.14
CA GLN A 44 -4.38 14.79 2.09
C GLN A 44 -5.16 15.00 3.39
N ASP A 45 -6.44 15.35 3.30
CA ASP A 45 -7.29 15.52 4.49
C ASP A 45 -7.36 14.27 5.36
N ILE A 46 -7.37 13.07 4.74
CA ILE A 46 -7.35 11.81 5.48
C ILE A 46 -6.00 11.63 6.18
N PHE A 47 -4.88 11.84 5.49
CA PHE A 47 -3.56 11.71 6.12
C PHE A 47 -3.35 12.72 7.26
N VAL A 48 -3.79 13.96 7.09
CA VAL A 48 -3.61 15.03 8.08
C VAL A 48 -4.61 14.92 9.23
N ASN A 49 -5.90 14.83 8.94
CA ASN A 49 -6.96 15.01 9.94
C ASN A 49 -7.44 13.69 10.56
N VAL A 50 -7.25 12.55 9.87
CA VAL A 50 -7.65 11.24 10.39
C VAL A 50 -6.45 10.49 10.95
N TYR A 51 -5.35 10.43 10.19
CA TYR A 51 -4.16 9.68 10.58
C TYR A 51 -3.12 10.50 11.37
N TRP A 52 -3.22 11.84 11.33
CA TRP A 52 -2.27 12.76 11.97
C TRP A 52 -0.82 12.57 11.49
N PHE A 53 -0.66 12.29 10.20
CA PHE A 53 0.64 12.18 9.55
C PHE A 53 1.13 13.55 9.05
N GLU A 54 2.45 13.76 9.09
CA GLU A 54 3.06 14.97 8.55
C GLU A 54 3.05 14.89 7.02
N THR A 55 2.16 15.64 6.38
CA THR A 55 1.84 15.49 4.96
C THR A 55 2.18 16.75 4.18
N GLU A 56 2.89 16.57 3.06
CA GLU A 56 3.17 17.61 2.08
C GLU A 56 2.62 17.22 0.71
N VAL A 57 1.88 18.12 0.08
CA VAL A 57 1.56 18.04 -1.36
C VAL A 57 2.60 18.87 -2.10
N TRP A 58 3.27 18.26 -3.07
CA TRP A 58 4.30 18.91 -3.87
C TRP A 58 4.01 18.78 -5.36
N ASP A 59 3.99 19.92 -6.03
CA ASP A 59 3.68 20.02 -7.45
C ASP A 59 4.93 19.84 -8.30
N ILE A 60 4.90 18.84 -9.19
CA ILE A 60 5.94 18.59 -10.18
C ILE A 60 5.94 19.76 -11.17
N PRO A 61 7.05 20.51 -11.30
CA PRO A 61 7.13 21.66 -12.18
C PRO A 61 7.11 21.24 -13.65
N ASN A 62 6.80 22.19 -14.54
CA ASN A 62 6.81 21.96 -15.99
C ASN A 62 8.24 21.98 -16.58
N GLU A 63 9.23 22.47 -15.84
CA GLU A 63 10.62 22.62 -16.24
C GLU A 63 11.54 21.90 -15.25
N ASP A 64 12.67 21.39 -15.74
CA ASP A 64 13.62 20.59 -14.96
C ASP A 64 12.96 19.45 -14.15
N TYR A 65 11.80 18.96 -14.61
CA TYR A 65 10.89 18.10 -13.84
C TYR A 65 11.59 16.88 -13.24
N HIS A 66 12.47 16.24 -13.99
CA HIS A 66 13.14 15.03 -13.54
C HIS A 66 14.15 15.33 -12.43
N ASP A 67 15.00 16.33 -12.62
CA ASP A 67 16.01 16.73 -11.63
C ASP A 67 15.36 17.29 -10.37
N ARG A 68 14.28 18.08 -10.52
CA ARG A 68 13.50 18.63 -9.41
C ARG A 68 12.83 17.53 -8.59
N VAL A 69 12.24 16.52 -9.24
CA VAL A 69 11.65 15.37 -8.54
C VAL A 69 12.73 14.55 -7.84
N ASN A 70 13.84 14.25 -8.51
CA ASN A 70 14.99 13.55 -7.90
C ASN A 70 15.48 14.29 -6.65
N GLN A 71 15.69 15.60 -6.73
CA GLN A 71 16.12 16.43 -5.60
C GLN A 71 15.08 16.42 -4.48
N LYS A 72 13.79 16.53 -4.82
CA LYS A 72 12.69 16.51 -3.83
C LYS A 72 12.64 15.18 -3.09
N ILE A 73 12.73 14.06 -3.82
CA ILE A 73 12.71 12.70 -3.27
C ILE A 73 13.95 12.45 -2.40
N LEU A 74 15.14 12.87 -2.85
CA LEU A 74 16.37 12.80 -2.05
C LEU A 74 16.26 13.61 -0.74
N GLY A 75 15.69 14.81 -0.82
CA GLY A 75 15.42 15.64 0.37
C GLY A 75 14.44 14.98 1.32
N PHE A 76 13.35 14.41 0.79
CA PHE A 76 12.33 13.71 1.56
C PHE A 76 12.87 12.46 2.26
N LYS A 77 13.65 11.62 1.55
CA LYS A 77 14.36 10.46 2.12
C LYS A 77 15.20 10.89 3.34
N ARG A 78 16.04 11.92 3.17
CA ARG A 78 16.99 12.38 4.21
C ARG A 78 16.33 13.09 5.38
N MET A 79 15.05 13.44 5.27
CA MET A 79 14.34 14.18 6.30
C MET A 79 14.39 13.44 7.64
N ARG A 80 14.78 14.19 8.69
CA ARG A 80 14.83 13.71 10.10
C ARG A 80 15.76 12.51 10.32
N SER A 81 16.83 12.44 9.53
CA SER A 81 17.95 11.47 9.64
C SER A 81 17.69 10.08 9.08
N ASP A 82 16.59 9.86 8.34
CA ASP A 82 16.28 8.56 7.72
C ASP A 82 16.35 7.41 8.75
N SER A 83 15.50 7.47 9.77
CA SER A 83 15.52 6.52 10.88
C SER A 83 14.75 5.23 10.54
N GLN A 84 15.21 4.09 11.06
CA GLN A 84 14.48 2.81 10.97
C GLN A 84 13.14 2.81 11.74
N ASP A 85 12.91 3.83 12.57
CA ASP A 85 11.66 4.04 13.30
C ASP A 85 10.70 5.00 12.56
N ASP A 86 11.07 5.48 11.38
CA ASP A 86 10.23 6.33 10.56
C ASP A 86 9.58 5.52 9.44
N LEU A 87 8.38 5.97 9.03
CA LEU A 87 7.74 5.56 7.78
C LEU A 87 7.68 6.76 6.83
N LYS A 88 8.10 6.54 5.59
CA LYS A 88 7.94 7.48 4.49
C LYS A 88 6.86 6.96 3.55
N ILE A 89 5.81 7.73 3.33
CA ILE A 89 4.75 7.41 2.36
C ILE A 89 4.94 8.34 1.16
N VAL A 90 5.01 7.76 -0.04
CA VAL A 90 5.04 8.52 -1.28
C VAL A 90 3.79 8.18 -2.09
N TYR A 91 2.98 9.18 -2.39
CA TYR A 91 1.85 9.06 -3.30
C TYR A 91 2.18 9.78 -4.60
N TYR A 92 1.88 9.17 -5.75
CA TYR A 92 1.85 9.87 -7.03
C TYR A 92 0.48 9.70 -7.69
N GLY A 93 -0.13 10.83 -8.07
CA GLY A 93 -1.36 10.87 -8.84
C GLY A 93 -1.12 11.56 -10.17
N GLY A 94 -1.39 10.85 -11.26
CA GLY A 94 -1.23 11.38 -12.61
C GLY A 94 -1.01 10.28 -13.64
N HIS A 95 -0.57 10.68 -14.83
CA HIS A 95 -0.37 9.72 -15.90
C HIS A 95 0.94 8.95 -15.74
N GLY A 96 0.88 7.68 -16.13
CA GLY A 96 2.03 6.79 -16.27
C GLY A 96 2.15 6.36 -17.72
N LYS A 97 3.37 6.30 -18.24
CA LYS A 97 3.64 5.75 -19.58
C LYS A 97 4.81 4.79 -19.53
N LEU A 98 4.90 4.00 -20.58
CA LEU A 98 6.05 3.14 -20.79
C LEU A 98 7.13 3.82 -21.61
N THR A 99 8.35 3.83 -21.10
CA THR A 99 9.53 4.22 -21.89
C THR A 99 9.87 3.15 -22.93
N ARG A 100 10.75 3.48 -23.88
CA ARG A 100 11.26 2.52 -24.89
C ARG A 100 11.86 1.26 -24.24
N ASN A 101 12.42 1.38 -23.03
CA ASN A 101 13.05 0.28 -22.29
C ASN A 101 12.07 -0.50 -21.41
N ARG A 102 10.76 -0.32 -21.60
CA ARG A 102 9.70 -0.97 -20.81
C ARG A 102 9.70 -0.59 -19.32
N SER A 103 10.33 0.52 -18.96
CA SER A 103 10.32 1.08 -17.60
C SER A 103 9.23 2.14 -17.47
N LEU A 104 8.60 2.20 -16.29
CA LEU A 104 7.61 3.21 -15.94
C LEU A 104 8.22 4.62 -15.99
N ALA A 105 7.43 5.55 -16.49
CA ALA A 105 7.70 6.97 -16.47
C ALA A 105 6.44 7.72 -16.05
N TRP A 106 6.56 8.66 -15.13
CA TRP A 106 5.50 9.62 -14.84
C TRP A 106 5.48 10.69 -15.91
N THR A 107 4.29 11.06 -16.35
CA THR A 107 4.08 12.02 -17.43
C THR A 107 2.87 12.89 -17.12
N LYS A 108 2.85 14.09 -17.72
CA LYS A 108 1.79 15.07 -17.51
C LYS A 108 0.49 14.72 -18.22
N TYR A 109 0.56 14.04 -19.38
CA TYR A 109 -0.58 13.71 -20.24
C TYR A 109 -0.53 12.24 -20.68
N ASP A 110 -1.71 11.63 -20.85
CA ASP A 110 -1.91 10.35 -21.53
C ASP A 110 -2.26 10.62 -23.00
N LEU A 111 -1.40 10.18 -23.90
CA LEU A 111 -1.64 10.32 -25.34
C LEU A 111 -1.44 8.95 -26.00
N PRO A 112 -2.55 8.23 -26.26
CA PRO A 112 -2.48 7.00 -27.01
C PRO A 112 -2.20 7.35 -28.49
N HIS A 113 -1.22 6.68 -29.09
CA HIS A 113 -0.96 6.61 -30.54
C HIS A 113 0.00 7.58 -31.24
N LEU A 114 0.69 8.51 -30.57
CA LEU A 114 1.81 9.19 -31.23
C LEU A 114 3.15 8.58 -30.80
N ILE A 115 3.54 7.54 -31.53
CA ILE A 115 4.93 7.20 -31.85
C ILE A 115 5.48 8.41 -32.64
N SER A 116 5.72 9.52 -31.96
CA SER A 116 6.50 10.59 -32.54
C SER A 116 7.32 11.25 -31.45
N GLU A 117 8.56 11.42 -31.83
CA GLU A 117 9.66 12.02 -31.10
C GLU A 117 9.36 13.49 -30.83
N ASP A 118 8.44 13.77 -29.91
CA ASP A 118 8.38 15.10 -29.32
C ASP A 118 9.37 15.14 -28.15
N PRO A 119 10.54 15.81 -28.31
CA PRO A 119 11.54 15.94 -27.25
C PRO A 119 11.06 16.77 -26.05
N LYS A 120 9.84 17.34 -26.08
CA LYS A 120 9.30 18.20 -25.02
C LYS A 120 8.35 17.52 -24.04
N ARG A 121 8.09 16.22 -24.15
CA ARG A 121 7.12 15.55 -23.24
C ARG A 121 7.68 15.42 -21.83
N PRO A 122 7.08 16.07 -20.81
CA PRO A 122 7.55 15.96 -19.43
C PRO A 122 7.53 14.51 -18.97
N THR A 123 8.70 14.01 -18.56
CA THR A 123 8.90 12.59 -18.25
C THR A 123 9.83 12.41 -17.05
N VAL A 124 9.30 11.94 -15.93
CA VAL A 124 10.12 11.55 -14.79
C VAL A 124 10.33 10.04 -14.86
N LYS A 125 11.58 9.59 -14.96
CA LYS A 125 11.90 8.16 -14.97
C LYS A 125 11.67 7.58 -13.59
N TRP A 126 10.72 6.64 -13.47
CA TRP A 126 10.37 6.05 -12.18
C TRP A 126 11.52 5.26 -11.57
N GLY A 127 12.34 4.56 -12.38
CA GLY A 127 13.46 3.77 -11.88
C GLY A 127 14.45 4.57 -11.04
N ASP A 128 14.73 5.82 -11.42
CA ASP A 128 15.64 6.70 -10.67
C ASP A 128 15.02 7.12 -9.32
N ILE A 129 13.70 7.35 -9.30
CA ILE A 129 12.94 7.65 -8.06
C ILE A 129 12.87 6.43 -7.14
N GLN A 130 12.58 5.26 -7.72
CA GLN A 130 12.48 4.00 -7.00
C GLN A 130 13.81 3.65 -6.34
N GLY A 131 14.94 3.74 -7.06
CA GLY A 131 16.26 3.43 -6.51
C GLY A 131 16.60 4.29 -5.28
N VAL A 132 16.36 5.60 -5.36
CA VAL A 132 16.59 6.50 -4.21
C VAL A 132 15.78 6.07 -2.97
N LEU A 133 14.52 5.70 -3.17
CA LEU A 133 13.60 5.31 -2.10
C LEU A 133 13.94 3.92 -1.53
N GLU A 134 14.35 2.97 -2.36
CA GLU A 134 14.76 1.64 -1.93
C GLU A 134 16.04 1.65 -1.10
N GLU A 135 16.94 2.61 -1.33
CA GLU A 135 18.14 2.83 -0.51
C GLU A 135 17.85 3.49 0.86
N ALA A 136 16.58 3.70 1.23
CA ALA A 136 16.23 4.29 2.52
C ALA A 136 16.54 3.34 3.68
N ARG A 137 16.85 3.93 4.84
CA ARG A 137 16.94 3.20 6.11
C ARG A 137 15.57 3.09 6.78
N SER A 138 14.71 4.08 6.61
CA SER A 138 13.30 4.04 7.00
C SER A 138 12.50 3.08 6.13
N ASP A 139 11.37 2.61 6.63
CA ASP A 139 10.42 1.88 5.80
C ASP A 139 9.71 2.87 4.85
N VAL A 140 9.44 2.44 3.62
CA VAL A 140 8.86 3.24 2.54
C VAL A 140 7.62 2.57 1.98
N LEU A 141 6.48 3.27 2.00
CA LEU A 141 5.24 2.85 1.38
C LEU A 141 4.93 3.70 0.16
N LEU A 142 4.71 3.06 -0.98
CA LEU A 142 4.44 3.73 -2.26
C LEU A 142 2.98 3.50 -2.65
N PHE A 143 2.26 4.57 -2.94
CA PHE A 143 0.95 4.55 -3.57
C PHE A 143 1.05 5.18 -4.96
N LEU A 144 0.89 4.39 -6.02
CA LEU A 144 0.96 4.89 -7.40
C LEU A 144 -0.42 4.82 -8.06
N ASP A 145 -1.09 5.97 -8.18
CA ASP A 145 -2.28 6.11 -9.00
C ASP A 145 -1.91 6.42 -10.46
N CYS A 146 -1.29 5.43 -11.08
CA CYS A 146 -0.95 5.41 -12.50
C CYS A 146 -0.73 3.96 -12.95
N CYS A 147 -1.03 3.64 -14.21
CA CYS A 147 -0.75 2.30 -14.73
C CYS A 147 0.74 2.00 -14.75
N HIS A 148 1.11 0.91 -14.07
CA HIS A 148 2.46 0.47 -13.82
C HIS A 148 3.03 -0.30 -15.04
N SER A 149 4.36 -0.28 -15.21
CA SER A 149 5.08 -1.42 -15.79
C SER A 149 6.57 -1.28 -15.46
N GLY A 150 7.07 -2.28 -14.73
CA GLY A 150 8.48 -2.48 -14.43
C GLY A 150 8.95 -1.74 -13.19
N THR A 151 8.92 -2.42 -12.05
CA THR A 151 9.78 -2.11 -10.90
C THR A 151 11.14 -2.78 -11.09
N LEU A 152 12.22 -2.04 -10.84
CA LEU A 152 13.58 -2.60 -10.75
C LEU A 152 13.96 -2.66 -9.28
N ASN A 153 14.19 -3.86 -8.75
CA ASN A 153 14.61 -4.00 -7.36
C ASN A 153 16.13 -3.81 -7.30
N THR A 154 16.57 -2.87 -6.48
CA THR A 154 18.00 -2.59 -6.20
C THR A 154 18.50 -3.40 -5.01
N ASN A 155 17.63 -3.75 -4.05
CA ASN A 155 17.96 -4.51 -2.82
C ASN A 155 19.11 -3.90 -1.98
N GLU A 156 19.38 -2.60 -2.10
CA GLU A 156 20.55 -1.97 -1.45
C GLU A 156 20.23 -1.25 -0.13
N GLY A 157 18.96 -0.99 0.19
CA GLY A 157 18.57 -0.36 1.46
C GLY A 157 18.30 -1.32 2.61
N LYS A 158 18.15 -0.74 3.81
CA LYS A 158 17.92 -1.45 5.07
C LYS A 158 16.45 -1.46 5.52
N GLY A 159 15.64 -0.56 4.96
CA GLY A 159 14.20 -0.49 5.20
C GLY A 159 13.41 -1.43 4.28
N ILE A 160 12.15 -1.63 4.61
CA ILE A 160 11.17 -2.27 3.74
C ILE A 160 10.66 -1.24 2.73
N THR A 161 10.62 -1.58 1.45
CA THR A 161 9.89 -0.78 0.46
C THR A 161 8.72 -1.58 -0.06
N GLU A 162 7.50 -1.13 0.22
CA GLU A 162 6.25 -1.78 -0.21
C GLU A 162 5.46 -0.85 -1.14
N LEU A 163 4.89 -1.40 -2.21
CA LEU A 163 4.18 -0.68 -3.26
C LEU A 163 2.74 -1.19 -3.36
N ILE A 164 1.78 -0.27 -3.42
CA ILE A 164 0.43 -0.49 -3.96
C ILE A 164 0.25 0.43 -5.18
N SER A 165 -0.13 -0.13 -6.33
CA SER A 165 -0.43 0.65 -7.54
C SER A 165 -1.81 0.32 -8.10
N SER A 166 -2.38 1.26 -8.88
CA SER A 166 -3.74 1.14 -9.42
C SER A 166 -3.93 0.00 -10.43
N CYS A 167 -2.86 -0.42 -11.11
CA CYS A 167 -2.96 -1.18 -12.35
C CYS A 167 -1.59 -1.77 -12.76
N ASP A 168 -1.49 -3.08 -13.05
CA ASP A 168 -0.23 -3.74 -13.47
C ASP A 168 0.11 -3.51 -14.96
N PHE A 169 -0.91 -3.40 -15.82
CA PHE A 169 -0.76 -3.34 -17.27
C PHE A 169 -2.09 -3.05 -17.98
N ARG A 170 -2.38 -1.79 -18.31
CA ARG A 170 -3.35 -1.39 -19.36
C ARG A 170 -3.02 0.00 -19.90
N PRO A 171 -3.41 0.31 -21.15
CA PRO A 171 -3.25 1.64 -21.72
C PRO A 171 -4.14 2.71 -21.08
N ILE A 172 -5.14 2.33 -20.26
CA ILE A 172 -6.11 3.27 -19.68
C ILE A 172 -6.34 2.89 -18.21
N SER A 173 -5.96 3.78 -17.29
CA SER A 173 -6.41 3.76 -15.91
C SER A 173 -7.80 4.40 -15.82
N ASN A 174 -8.58 4.05 -14.79
CA ASN A 174 -9.77 4.84 -14.48
C ASN A 174 -9.32 6.28 -14.19
N GLY A 175 -10.02 7.25 -14.77
CA GLY A 175 -9.82 8.66 -14.42
C GLY A 175 -10.27 8.96 -12.98
N VAL A 176 -10.17 10.24 -12.61
CA VAL A 176 -10.66 10.77 -11.33
C VAL A 176 -12.15 10.49 -11.15
N GLY A 177 -12.56 10.02 -9.98
CA GLY A 177 -13.97 9.79 -9.65
C GLY A 177 -14.23 8.61 -8.70
N PRO A 178 -15.52 8.23 -8.52
CA PRO A 178 -15.95 7.22 -7.54
C PRO A 178 -15.30 5.83 -7.67
N PHE A 179 -14.76 5.55 -8.87
CA PHE A 179 -14.16 4.28 -9.25
C PHE A 179 -12.64 4.34 -9.44
N SER A 180 -12.01 5.47 -9.12
CA SER A 180 -10.55 5.61 -9.16
C SER A 180 -9.88 4.78 -8.06
N PHE A 181 -8.60 4.51 -8.26
CA PHE A 181 -7.78 3.90 -7.21
C PHE A 181 -7.68 4.80 -5.99
N THR A 182 -7.46 6.12 -6.17
CA THR A 182 -7.40 7.05 -5.06
C THR A 182 -8.70 7.07 -4.25
N THR A 183 -9.88 7.00 -4.88
CA THR A 183 -11.14 6.87 -4.15
C THR A 183 -11.23 5.56 -3.37
N ALA A 184 -10.83 4.43 -3.95
CA ALA A 184 -10.79 3.17 -3.23
C ALA A 184 -9.84 3.23 -2.02
N LEU A 185 -8.64 3.79 -2.20
CA LEU A 185 -7.66 4.00 -1.14
C LEU A 185 -8.22 4.88 -0.01
N MET A 186 -8.87 5.99 -0.33
CA MET A 186 -9.50 6.87 0.65
C MET A 186 -10.56 6.15 1.48
N ILE A 187 -11.45 5.39 0.83
CA ILE A 187 -12.51 4.66 1.53
C ILE A 187 -11.91 3.62 2.50
N GLU A 188 -10.92 2.86 2.03
CA GLU A 188 -10.30 1.85 2.87
C GLU A 188 -9.45 2.44 3.99
N LEU A 189 -8.71 3.52 3.76
CA LEU A 189 -8.01 4.23 4.84
C LEU A 189 -8.99 4.73 5.91
N LEU A 190 -10.14 5.28 5.53
CA LEU A 190 -11.16 5.71 6.47
C LEU A 190 -11.78 4.55 7.25
N ASP A 191 -12.07 3.44 6.59
CA ASP A 191 -12.61 2.24 7.26
C ASP A 191 -11.59 1.64 8.24
N MET A 192 -10.33 1.56 7.81
CA MET A 192 -9.25 0.94 8.57
C MET A 192 -8.75 1.80 9.74
N ALA A 193 -9.07 3.10 9.75
CA ALA A 193 -8.75 4.01 10.86
C ALA A 193 -9.42 3.62 12.19
N LYS A 194 -10.41 2.72 12.15
CA LYS A 194 -11.10 2.18 13.33
C LYS A 194 -10.26 1.15 14.09
N TYR A 195 -9.27 0.54 13.43
CA TYR A 195 -8.40 -0.47 14.03
C TYR A 195 -7.18 0.19 14.67
N LEU A 196 -6.67 -0.42 15.75
CA LEU A 196 -5.47 0.07 16.45
C LEU A 196 -4.26 0.15 15.51
N HIS A 197 -4.11 -0.88 14.68
CA HIS A 197 -3.14 -0.96 13.59
C HIS A 197 -3.64 -1.95 12.54
N PHE A 198 -3.12 -1.85 11.32
CA PHE A 198 -3.39 -2.78 10.24
C PHE A 198 -2.21 -2.90 9.28
N SER A 199 -2.10 -4.01 8.57
CA SER A 199 -1.05 -4.18 7.58
C SER A 199 -1.39 -3.51 6.24
N VAL A 200 -0.36 -3.08 5.50
CA VAL A 200 -0.51 -2.62 4.12
C VAL A 200 -1.08 -3.73 3.23
N LEU A 201 -0.77 -5.00 3.53
CA LEU A 201 -1.40 -6.13 2.86
C LEU A 201 -2.92 -6.21 3.08
N ASP A 202 -3.41 -5.90 4.28
CA ASP A 202 -4.85 -5.87 4.57
C ASP A 202 -5.52 -4.69 3.86
N LEU A 203 -4.88 -3.52 3.87
CA LEU A 203 -5.32 -2.37 3.08
C LEU A 203 -5.44 -2.73 1.59
N TYR A 204 -4.41 -3.36 1.02
CA TYR A 204 -4.42 -3.84 -0.36
C TYR A 204 -5.56 -4.83 -0.62
N ARG A 205 -5.77 -5.81 0.26
CA ARG A 205 -6.85 -6.80 0.11
C ARG A 205 -8.22 -6.14 0.04
N ASN A 206 -8.45 -5.10 0.84
CA ASN A 206 -9.71 -4.39 0.81
C ASN A 206 -9.85 -3.53 -0.45
N ILE A 207 -8.79 -2.82 -0.87
CA ILE A 207 -8.77 -2.05 -2.12
C ILE A 207 -9.03 -2.96 -3.32
N TYR A 208 -8.36 -4.12 -3.36
CA TYR A 208 -8.56 -5.14 -4.39
C TYR A 208 -10.01 -5.63 -4.40
N SER A 209 -10.55 -6.02 -3.25
CA SER A 209 -11.93 -6.51 -3.13
C SER A 209 -12.95 -5.46 -3.57
N ARG A 210 -12.75 -4.20 -3.20
CA ARG A 210 -13.59 -3.08 -3.64
C ARG A 210 -13.52 -2.85 -5.14
N THR A 211 -12.33 -2.92 -5.71
CA THR A 211 -12.11 -2.65 -7.13
C THR A 211 -12.65 -3.80 -7.99
N GLN A 212 -12.42 -5.04 -7.57
CA GLN A 212 -12.78 -6.25 -8.32
C GLN A 212 -14.21 -6.77 -8.04
N GLY A 213 -14.81 -6.39 -6.93
CA GLY A 213 -16.21 -6.69 -6.60
C GLY A 213 -17.22 -5.85 -7.39
N ARG A 214 -16.75 -4.84 -8.13
CA ARG A 214 -17.59 -3.97 -8.96
C ARG A 214 -17.73 -4.57 -10.36
N MET A 215 -18.97 -4.76 -10.81
CA MET A 215 -19.27 -5.01 -12.22
C MET A 215 -19.41 -3.66 -12.94
N PRO A 216 -18.75 -3.46 -14.10
CA PRO A 216 -18.98 -2.28 -14.91
C PRO A 216 -20.44 -2.18 -15.34
N GLU A 217 -21.06 -1.01 -15.18
CA GLU A 217 -22.47 -0.76 -15.57
C GLU A 217 -22.71 -0.96 -17.08
N ASP A 218 -21.66 -0.86 -17.89
CA ASP A 218 -21.67 -0.95 -19.34
C ASP A 218 -21.32 -2.34 -19.88
N GLY A 219 -21.19 -3.36 -19.01
CA GLY A 219 -20.88 -4.73 -19.40
C GLY A 219 -19.46 -4.95 -19.95
N ARG A 220 -18.56 -3.95 -19.83
CA ARG A 220 -17.16 -4.06 -20.25
C ARG A 220 -16.33 -4.93 -19.30
N GLU A 221 -15.06 -5.15 -19.66
CA GLU A 221 -14.08 -5.85 -18.82
C GLU A 221 -13.97 -5.20 -17.43
N ARG A 222 -13.78 -6.04 -16.41
CA ARG A 222 -13.54 -5.60 -15.02
C ARG A 222 -12.42 -4.56 -14.97
N HIS A 223 -12.56 -3.62 -14.03
CA HIS A 223 -11.51 -2.64 -13.76
C HIS A 223 -10.16 -3.34 -13.54
N PRO A 224 -9.04 -2.73 -13.99
CA PRO A 224 -7.71 -3.26 -13.73
C PRO A 224 -7.54 -3.61 -12.26
N ALA A 225 -6.94 -4.77 -12.00
CA ALA A 225 -6.62 -5.16 -10.64
C ALA A 225 -5.49 -4.25 -10.10
N PRO A 226 -5.66 -3.67 -8.89
CA PRO A 226 -4.56 -3.03 -8.22
C PRO A 226 -3.50 -4.09 -7.90
N VAL A 227 -2.27 -3.63 -7.69
CA VAL A 227 -1.10 -4.49 -7.48
C VAL A 227 -0.44 -4.14 -6.17
N ASN A 228 -0.05 -5.15 -5.39
CA ASN A 228 0.86 -5.01 -4.26
C ASN A 228 2.19 -5.73 -4.55
N ARG A 229 3.31 -5.09 -4.20
CA ARG A 229 4.68 -5.62 -4.38
C ARG A 229 5.54 -5.23 -3.19
N LEU A 230 6.39 -6.15 -2.74
CA LEU A 230 7.48 -5.90 -1.81
C LEU A 230 8.76 -5.74 -2.64
N LEU A 231 9.33 -4.54 -2.66
CA LEU A 231 10.43 -4.18 -3.56
C LEU A 231 11.80 -4.42 -2.93
N THR A 232 11.94 -4.12 -1.63
CA THR A 232 13.12 -4.45 -0.83
C THR A 232 12.67 -5.08 0.49
N ASN A 233 13.32 -6.18 0.90
CA ASN A 233 13.09 -6.85 2.17
C ASN A 233 14.37 -7.56 2.66
N ASP A 234 15.23 -6.83 3.38
CA ASP A 234 16.46 -7.35 4.00
C ASP A 234 16.18 -8.16 5.29
N ARG A 235 14.91 -8.37 5.66
CA ARG A 235 14.57 -9.15 6.85
C ARG A 235 14.34 -10.61 6.47
N THR A 236 14.93 -11.51 7.25
CA THR A 236 14.77 -12.98 7.18
C THR A 236 13.31 -13.45 7.20
N PHE A 237 12.35 -12.55 7.48
CA PHE A 237 10.92 -12.79 7.40
C PHE A 237 10.25 -11.69 6.55
N ARG A 238 9.31 -12.08 5.69
CA ARG A 238 8.48 -11.13 4.93
C ARG A 238 7.50 -10.43 5.88
N GLN A 239 7.88 -9.26 6.38
CA GLN A 239 6.97 -8.39 7.13
C GLN A 239 6.46 -7.29 6.19
N THR A 240 5.13 -7.13 6.16
CA THR A 240 4.46 -6.00 5.49
C THR A 240 4.42 -4.80 6.43
N ILE A 241 4.44 -3.59 5.87
CA ILE A 241 4.36 -2.34 6.62
C ILE A 241 3.07 -2.30 7.45
N GLN A 242 3.15 -1.77 8.67
CA GLN A 242 1.99 -1.56 9.56
C GLN A 242 1.60 -0.08 9.61
N LEU A 243 0.33 0.21 9.44
CA LEU A 243 -0.24 1.55 9.59
C LEU A 243 -1.10 1.60 10.85
N SER A 244 -1.17 2.79 11.45
CA SER A 244 -1.99 3.07 12.63
C SER A 244 -2.28 4.57 12.69
N VAL A 245 -3.46 4.95 13.20
CA VAL A 245 -3.74 6.34 13.53
C VAL A 245 -2.79 6.82 14.63
N ARG A 246 -2.17 8.00 14.46
CA ARG A 246 -1.29 8.56 15.49
C ARG A 246 -2.09 9.26 16.59
N PRO A 247 -1.59 9.27 17.84
CA PRO A 247 -2.17 10.10 18.89
C PRO A 247 -2.15 11.57 18.47
N GLN A 248 -3.27 12.27 18.67
CA GLN A 248 -3.39 13.68 18.32
C GLN A 248 -2.32 14.51 19.07
N PRO A 249 -1.62 15.46 18.42
CA PRO A 249 -0.53 16.22 19.04
C PRO A 249 -0.94 17.01 20.29
N ASN A 250 -2.24 17.32 20.45
CA ASN A 250 -2.83 17.96 21.63
C ASN A 250 -4.22 17.36 21.92
N PRO A 251 -4.34 16.30 22.73
CA PRO A 251 -5.65 15.90 23.20
C PRO A 251 -6.14 17.00 24.15
N ILE A 252 -7.20 17.71 23.78
CA ILE A 252 -7.90 18.60 24.72
C ILE A 252 -8.36 17.69 25.87
N ARG A 253 -7.65 17.75 27.00
CA ARG A 253 -8.06 17.07 28.23
C ARG A 253 -9.26 17.83 28.76
N ILE A 254 -10.46 17.42 28.36
CA ILE A 254 -11.66 17.80 29.08
C ILE A 254 -11.62 17.04 30.42
N SER A 255 -11.16 17.73 31.46
CA SER A 255 -11.20 17.25 32.83
C SER A 255 -12.66 17.22 33.28
N HIS A 256 -13.34 16.09 33.10
CA HIS A 256 -14.56 15.79 33.84
C HIS A 256 -14.22 14.77 34.93
N PRO A 257 -14.55 15.05 36.20
CA PRO A 257 -14.36 14.09 37.27
C PRO A 257 -15.34 12.93 37.05
N VAL A 258 -14.84 11.82 36.51
CA VAL A 258 -15.60 10.57 36.44
C VAL A 258 -15.47 9.90 37.81
N HIS A 259 -16.53 9.99 38.61
CA HIS A 259 -16.70 9.11 39.76
C HIS A 259 -16.87 7.66 39.26
N PRO A 260 -16.15 6.68 39.82
CA PRO A 260 -16.32 5.29 39.43
C PRO A 260 -17.70 4.77 39.86
N ILE A 261 -18.55 4.46 38.88
CA ILE A 261 -19.79 3.71 39.07
C ILE A 261 -19.42 2.22 39.15
N PRO A 262 -19.91 1.45 40.14
CA PRO A 262 -19.61 0.02 40.25
C PRO A 262 -20.18 -0.75 39.05
N LEU A 263 -19.33 -1.52 38.37
CA LEU A 263 -19.71 -2.40 37.28
C LEU A 263 -20.56 -3.56 37.82
N THR A 264 -21.87 -3.49 37.66
CA THR A 264 -22.77 -4.64 37.81
C THR A 264 -22.60 -5.56 36.61
N LYS A 265 -22.23 -6.82 36.87
CA LYS A 265 -22.20 -7.93 35.90
C LYS A 265 -23.51 -7.95 35.09
N LYS A 266 -23.43 -7.79 33.77
CA LYS A 266 -24.40 -8.35 32.84
C LYS A 266 -23.78 -8.64 31.47
N ASP A 267 -24.00 -9.90 31.09
CA ASP A 267 -24.20 -10.44 29.76
C ASP A 267 -23.00 -10.44 28.80
N SER A 268 -22.32 -11.58 28.82
CA SER A 268 -21.42 -12.12 27.81
C SER A 268 -22.02 -12.00 26.40
N ILE A 269 -21.49 -11.06 25.62
CA ILE A 269 -21.66 -10.99 24.16
C ILE A 269 -20.83 -12.12 23.56
N LYS A 270 -21.49 -13.04 22.83
CA LYS A 270 -20.82 -14.09 22.07
C LYS A 270 -19.92 -13.44 21.01
N HIS A 271 -18.61 -13.66 21.12
CA HIS A 271 -17.67 -13.40 20.05
C HIS A 271 -17.99 -14.36 18.89
N ASP A 272 -18.54 -13.84 17.79
CA ASP A 272 -18.55 -14.58 16.54
C ASP A 272 -17.10 -14.76 16.10
N SER A 273 -16.69 -16.02 15.93
CA SER A 273 -15.33 -16.40 15.58
C SER A 273 -14.98 -15.83 14.19
N VAL A 274 -14.09 -14.83 14.15
CA VAL A 274 -13.52 -14.32 12.90
C VAL A 274 -12.78 -15.45 12.20
N LYS A 275 -13.35 -15.96 11.10
CA LYS A 275 -12.66 -16.93 10.25
C LYS A 275 -11.60 -16.20 9.41
N PRO A 276 -10.32 -16.62 9.44
CA PRO A 276 -9.30 -16.04 8.59
C PRO A 276 -9.61 -16.37 7.12
N HIS A 277 -9.53 -15.37 6.26
CA HIS A 277 -9.66 -15.54 4.81
C HIS A 277 -8.30 -15.32 4.15
N LEU A 278 -7.81 -16.31 3.41
CA LEU A 278 -6.62 -16.21 2.57
C LEU A 278 -7.06 -16.01 1.13
N ALA A 279 -6.74 -14.85 0.55
CA ALA A 279 -6.88 -14.62 -0.88
C ALA A 279 -5.53 -14.86 -1.57
N LEU A 280 -5.50 -15.73 -2.58
CA LEU A 280 -4.34 -16.02 -3.40
C LEU A 280 -4.68 -15.75 -4.87
N ALA A 281 -3.87 -14.93 -5.54
CA ALA A 281 -3.94 -14.73 -6.98
C ALA A 281 -2.69 -15.34 -7.63
N VAL A 282 -2.90 -16.24 -8.58
CA VAL A 282 -1.83 -16.85 -9.37
C VAL A 282 -1.99 -16.39 -10.80
N ARG A 283 -0.97 -15.73 -11.35
CA ARG A 283 -0.92 -15.35 -12.76
C ARG A 283 -0.03 -16.36 -13.47
N LEU A 284 -0.59 -17.03 -14.48
CA LEU A 284 0.15 -17.94 -15.35
C LEU A 284 0.68 -17.15 -16.55
N ASP A 285 1.87 -17.52 -17.01
CA ASP A 285 2.47 -16.95 -18.22
C ASP A 285 1.69 -17.36 -19.48
N ASP A 286 1.72 -16.56 -20.54
CA ASP A 286 1.00 -16.83 -21.79
C ASP A 286 1.53 -18.07 -22.54
N SER A 287 2.74 -18.54 -22.20
CA SER A 287 3.31 -19.81 -22.68
C SER A 287 2.84 -21.05 -21.92
N PHE A 288 1.97 -20.87 -20.91
CA PHE A 288 1.52 -21.95 -20.04
C PHE A 288 0.64 -22.97 -20.78
N THR A 289 1.05 -24.24 -20.77
CA THR A 289 0.26 -25.37 -21.28
C THR A 289 -0.24 -26.24 -20.12
N LYS A 290 -1.46 -26.76 -20.24
CA LYS A 290 -2.21 -27.47 -19.19
C LYS A 290 -1.47 -28.69 -18.58
N GLY A 291 -0.45 -29.22 -19.28
CA GLY A 291 0.39 -30.34 -18.82
C GLY A 291 1.56 -29.94 -17.91
N HIS A 292 1.75 -28.65 -17.61
CA HIS A 292 2.86 -28.16 -16.79
C HIS A 292 2.43 -27.57 -15.45
N LEU A 293 1.16 -27.71 -15.03
CA LEU A 293 0.78 -27.31 -13.67
C LEU A 293 1.34 -28.36 -12.70
N PRO A 294 2.39 -28.04 -11.91
CA PRO A 294 2.90 -28.99 -10.94
C PRO A 294 1.99 -28.87 -9.71
N THR A 295 0.75 -29.36 -9.85
CA THR A 295 -0.32 -29.22 -8.87
C THR A 295 0.11 -29.74 -7.50
N GLU A 296 0.94 -30.80 -7.48
CA GLU A 296 1.54 -31.33 -6.26
C GLU A 296 2.57 -30.38 -5.64
N GLN A 297 3.46 -29.78 -6.42
CA GLN A 297 4.43 -28.81 -5.90
C GLN A 297 3.75 -27.52 -5.43
N PHE A 298 2.66 -27.11 -6.10
CA PHE A 298 1.84 -25.99 -5.66
C PHE A 298 1.11 -26.30 -4.34
N ALA A 299 0.57 -27.52 -4.20
CA ALA A 299 -0.06 -27.97 -2.96
C ALA A 299 0.96 -28.12 -1.81
N GLU A 300 2.16 -28.58 -2.11
CA GLU A 300 3.27 -28.69 -1.16
C GLU A 300 3.76 -27.30 -0.72
N TRP A 301 3.91 -26.37 -1.66
CA TRP A 301 4.22 -24.98 -1.37
C TRP A 301 3.16 -24.32 -0.48
N LEU A 302 1.87 -24.58 -0.73
CA LEU A 302 0.77 -24.13 0.15
C LEU A 302 0.90 -24.70 1.56
N ARG A 303 1.21 -26.00 1.69
CA ARG A 303 1.39 -26.66 3.00
C ARG A 303 2.56 -26.10 3.79
N LEU A 304 3.64 -25.72 3.11
CA LEU A 304 4.85 -25.15 3.72
C LEU A 304 4.72 -23.65 3.98
N SER A 305 3.60 -23.02 3.60
CA SER A 305 3.36 -21.60 3.84
C SER A 305 3.25 -21.32 5.35
N PRO A 306 4.06 -20.39 5.91
CA PRO A 306 4.14 -20.16 7.35
C PRO A 306 2.80 -19.84 8.03
N GLY A 307 1.84 -19.27 7.27
CA GLY A 307 0.50 -18.94 7.78
C GLY A 307 -0.47 -20.12 7.88
N LEU A 308 -0.19 -21.28 7.27
CA LEU A 308 -1.04 -22.48 7.32
C LEU A 308 -0.56 -23.49 8.37
N ILE A 309 0.74 -23.50 8.68
CA ILE A 309 1.33 -24.40 9.68
C ILE A 309 0.83 -24.06 11.09
N SER A 310 0.65 -22.78 11.43
CA SER A 310 0.16 -22.38 12.77
C SER A 310 -1.27 -22.84 13.07
N TYR A 311 -2.12 -22.99 12.04
CA TYR A 311 -3.50 -23.49 12.21
C TYR A 311 -3.58 -25.01 12.37
N SER A 312 -2.55 -25.76 11.94
CA SER A 312 -2.52 -27.22 12.11
C SER A 312 -2.19 -27.62 13.55
N LEU A 313 -1.37 -26.84 14.27
CA LEU A 313 -0.96 -27.12 15.65
C LEU A 313 -2.05 -26.81 16.69
N HIS A 314 -2.99 -25.91 16.39
CA HIS A 314 -4.13 -25.64 17.29
C HIS A 314 -5.29 -26.64 17.17
N ARG A 315 -5.24 -27.57 16.21
CA ARG A 315 -6.34 -28.54 15.99
C ARG A 315 -6.06 -29.93 16.55
N SER A 316 -4.91 -30.16 17.19
CA SER A 316 -4.49 -31.48 17.68
C SER A 316 -4.58 -31.70 19.19
N GLU A 317 -5.09 -30.74 19.98
CA GLU A 317 -5.16 -30.91 21.45
C GLU A 317 -6.55 -31.24 22.03
N ASP A 318 -7.64 -31.18 21.25
CA ASP A 318 -8.98 -31.52 21.73
C ASP A 318 -9.51 -32.79 21.06
N GLY A 319 -9.15 -33.95 21.62
CA GLY A 319 -9.57 -35.25 21.12
C GLY A 319 -9.53 -36.36 22.17
N TYR A 320 -10.19 -36.17 23.31
CA TYR A 320 -10.45 -37.23 24.27
C TYR A 320 -11.70 -38.01 23.83
N PHE A 321 -11.52 -39.25 23.35
CA PHE A 321 -12.61 -40.20 23.14
C PHE A 321 -12.83 -41.00 24.44
N PRO A 322 -14.05 -41.10 24.99
CA PRO A 322 -14.38 -42.19 25.90
C PRO A 322 -14.90 -43.39 25.09
N GLU A 323 -14.32 -44.56 25.37
CA GLU A 323 -14.81 -45.87 24.96
C GLU A 323 -16.15 -46.20 25.63
N SER A 324 -17.12 -46.66 24.83
CA SER A 324 -17.91 -47.88 25.06
C SER A 324 -18.85 -48.12 23.88
#